data_AF-A0A0M4SY25-F1
#
_entry.id   AF-A0A0M4SY25-F1
#
_cell.length_a   1.000
_cell.length_b   1.000
_cell.length_c   1.000
_cell.angle_alpha   90.00
_cell.angle_beta   90.00
_cell.angle_gamma   90.00
#
_symmetry.space_group_name_H-M   'P 1'
#
loop_
_entity.id
_entity.type
_entity.pdbx_description
1 polymer ?
#
loop_
_entity_poly.entity_id
_entity_poly.type
_entity_poly.pdbx_seq_one_letter_code
_entity_poly.pdbx_strand_id
1 'polypeptide(L)'
;MRISTMISERFGFWRRKIAILACLLLLVSCQAKNQTADNQILVKVARVVSGQSLEVLGMGEQPNFASPVRLIGLDAPDLRQNPWGDEARQSLEKLIGGVEQSIKLEFDIENKDKLGRTLAYVWKDNQLLNEQIVKQGYGLFVGRSPNHKYDQRLERAQQWARIMGKGIWNPKNPMRQTPAEFRFLNR
;
A
#
# COMPACT_ATOMS: atom_id res chain seq x y z
N MET A 1 29.55 35.86 -67.51
CA MET A 1 30.19 35.90 -66.18
C MET A 1 29.17 36.39 -65.15
N ARG A 2 28.38 35.49 -64.53
CA ARG A 2 27.50 35.72 -63.34
C ARG A 2 26.43 34.61 -63.23
N ILE A 3 26.81 33.34 -63.01
CA ILE A 3 25.81 32.31 -62.59
C ILE A 3 26.37 31.37 -61.50
N SER A 4 27.69 31.23 -61.33
CA SER A 4 28.25 30.26 -60.36
C SER A 4 28.30 30.65 -58.89
N THR A 5 27.94 31.89 -58.50
CA THR A 5 28.13 32.38 -57.12
C THR A 5 26.87 32.38 -56.24
N MET A 6 25.71 31.92 -56.69
CA MET A 6 24.47 31.92 -55.87
C MET A 6 24.10 30.58 -55.21
N ILE A 7 24.83 29.48 -55.47
CA ILE A 7 24.47 28.14 -54.95
C ILE A 7 25.20 27.82 -53.64
N SER A 8 26.35 28.44 -53.35
CA SER A 8 27.16 28.13 -52.15
C SER A 8 26.65 28.75 -50.85
N GLU A 9 25.89 29.85 -50.88
CA GLU A 9 25.44 30.53 -49.66
C GLU A 9 24.14 29.95 -49.07
N ARG A 10 23.27 29.33 -49.89
CA ARG A 10 22.04 28.67 -49.41
C ARG A 10 22.32 27.38 -48.63
N PHE A 11 23.41 26.69 -48.93
CA PHE A 11 23.76 25.41 -48.31
C PHE A 11 24.29 25.56 -46.86
N GLY A 12 25.02 26.64 -46.58
CA GLY A 12 25.57 26.93 -45.24
C GLY A 12 24.51 27.32 -44.22
N PHE A 13 23.47 28.05 -44.65
CA PHE A 13 22.37 28.50 -43.79
C PHE A 13 21.47 27.33 -43.36
N TRP A 14 21.24 26.36 -44.25
CA TRP A 14 20.45 25.17 -43.94
C TRP A 14 21.22 24.20 -43.02
N ARG A 15 22.54 24.04 -43.22
CA ARG A 15 23.41 23.26 -42.32
C ARG A 15 23.48 23.82 -40.89
N ARG A 16 23.54 25.15 -40.73
CA ARG A 16 23.48 25.80 -39.40
C ARG A 16 22.12 25.62 -38.73
N LYS A 17 21.01 25.71 -39.47
CA LYS A 17 19.65 25.49 -38.94
C LYS A 17 19.39 24.03 -38.56
N ILE A 18 19.90 23.07 -39.35
CA ILE A 18 19.82 21.63 -39.03
C ILE A 18 20.65 21.31 -37.78
N ALA A 19 21.84 21.90 -37.62
CA ALA A 19 22.66 21.72 -36.42
C ALA A 19 22.00 22.31 -35.16
N ILE A 20 21.34 23.46 -35.25
CA ILE A 20 20.60 24.08 -34.13
C ILE A 20 19.34 23.27 -33.77
N LEU A 21 18.62 22.74 -34.77
CA LEU A 21 17.45 21.89 -34.55
C LEU A 21 17.83 20.52 -33.93
N ALA A 22 18.98 19.96 -34.32
CA ALA A 22 19.54 18.74 -33.73
C ALA A 22 20.02 18.95 -32.29
N CYS A 23 20.62 20.10 -31.96
CA CYS A 23 20.96 20.46 -30.58
C CYS A 23 19.73 20.70 -29.69
N LEU A 24 18.65 21.26 -30.25
CA LEU A 24 17.37 21.43 -29.53
C LEU A 24 16.66 20.09 -29.28
N LEU A 25 16.76 19.13 -30.20
CA LEU A 25 16.23 17.77 -30.03
C LEU A 25 17.01 16.94 -29.00
N LEU A 26 18.31 17.20 -28.81
CA LEU A 26 19.13 16.53 -27.79
C LEU A 26 18.88 17.06 -26.37
N LEU A 27 18.38 18.29 -26.21
CA LEU A 27 18.03 18.86 -24.90
C LEU A 27 16.68 18.36 -24.34
N VAL A 28 15.85 17.71 -25.15
CA VAL A 28 14.56 17.13 -24.70
C VAL A 28 14.73 15.71 -24.12
N SER A 29 15.89 15.08 -24.31
CA SER A 29 16.10 13.67 -23.92
C SER A 29 16.53 13.46 -22.45
N CYS A 30 16.59 14.51 -21.63
CA CYS A 30 17.00 14.41 -20.23
C CYS A 30 15.88 14.79 -19.26
N GLN A 31 14.72 14.13 -19.33
CA GLN A 31 13.89 13.91 -18.13
C GLN A 31 13.13 12.57 -18.18
N ALA A 32 13.87 11.46 -18.23
CA ALA A 32 13.37 10.26 -17.58
C ALA A 32 13.56 10.42 -16.06
N LYS A 33 12.71 11.25 -15.43
CA LYS A 33 12.51 11.17 -13.98
C LYS A 33 11.85 9.83 -13.74
N ASN A 34 12.65 8.81 -13.40
CA ASN A 34 12.16 7.65 -12.67
C ASN A 34 11.58 8.15 -11.34
N GLN A 35 10.29 8.50 -11.32
CA GLN A 35 9.53 8.72 -10.10
C GLN A 35 9.27 7.36 -9.45
N THR A 36 10.25 6.85 -8.73
CA THR A 36 10.09 5.69 -7.84
C THR A 36 9.90 6.14 -6.38
N ALA A 37 9.22 7.27 -6.15
CA ALA A 37 9.20 7.94 -4.84
C ALA A 37 7.81 8.11 -4.18
N ASP A 38 6.67 7.78 -4.80
CA ASP A 38 5.37 8.29 -4.29
C ASP A 38 4.36 7.24 -3.77
N ASN A 39 4.71 5.95 -3.74
CA ASN A 39 3.76 4.92 -3.31
C ASN A 39 4.04 4.34 -1.92
N GLN A 40 5.05 4.87 -1.22
CA GLN A 40 5.42 4.42 0.12
C GLN A 40 5.83 5.59 1.01
N ILE A 41 5.42 5.56 2.27
CA ILE A 41 5.81 6.57 3.27
C ILE A 41 6.17 5.91 4.59
N LEU A 42 7.13 6.50 5.31
CA LEU A 42 7.50 6.08 6.65
C LEU A 42 6.71 6.90 7.68
N VAL A 43 6.06 6.23 8.61
CA VAL A 43 5.22 6.83 9.65
C VAL A 43 5.49 6.17 11.00
N LYS A 44 5.01 6.80 12.08
CA LYS A 44 5.04 6.20 13.42
C LYS A 44 3.67 5.71 13.83
N VAL A 45 3.60 4.59 14.54
CA VAL A 45 2.35 4.07 15.07
C VAL A 45 1.94 4.82 16.34
N ALA A 46 0.78 5.47 16.32
CA ALA A 46 0.19 6.08 17.50
C ALA A 46 -0.49 5.03 18.38
N ARG A 47 -1.32 4.17 17.77
CA ARG A 47 -1.99 3.04 18.44
C ARG A 47 -2.51 2.01 17.46
N VAL A 48 -2.67 0.77 17.92
CA VAL A 48 -3.40 -0.28 17.20
C VAL A 48 -4.85 -0.29 17.66
N VAL A 49 -5.78 -0.08 16.73
CA VAL A 49 -7.22 0.03 17.04
C VAL A 49 -7.91 -1.32 16.98
N SER A 50 -7.58 -2.15 15.99
CA SER A 50 -8.11 -3.51 15.83
C SER A 50 -7.10 -4.39 15.07
N GLY A 51 -7.41 -5.67 14.83
CA GLY A 51 -6.57 -6.54 14.00
C GLY A 51 -6.41 -6.12 12.52
N GLN A 52 -7.05 -5.02 12.11
CA GLN A 52 -7.00 -4.52 10.73
C GLN A 52 -7.00 -2.99 10.59
N SER A 53 -6.83 -2.28 11.70
CA SER A 53 -6.80 -0.82 11.71
C SER A 53 -5.87 -0.30 12.80
N LEU A 54 -5.18 0.78 12.49
CA LEU A 54 -4.26 1.47 13.38
C LEU A 54 -4.33 2.98 13.12
N GLU A 55 -3.77 3.76 14.03
CA GLU A 55 -3.58 5.20 13.85
C GLU A 55 -2.08 5.51 13.78
N VAL A 56 -1.71 6.46 12.93
CA VAL A 56 -0.31 6.84 12.69
C VAL A 56 -0.09 8.34 12.81
N LEU A 57 1.15 8.71 13.12
CA LEU A 57 1.69 10.08 13.08
C LEU A 57 2.68 10.21 11.92
N GLY A 58 2.91 11.45 11.49
CA GLY A 58 3.83 11.76 10.38
C GLY A 58 3.21 11.69 8.99
N MET A 59 1.89 11.80 8.89
CA MET A 59 1.17 11.83 7.61
C MET A 59 0.98 13.27 7.11
N GLY A 60 1.35 13.52 5.85
CA GLY A 60 1.07 14.79 5.16
C GLY A 60 1.65 16.02 5.87
N GLU A 61 0.94 17.15 5.76
CA GLU A 61 1.36 18.45 6.33
C GLU A 61 1.09 18.58 7.85
N GLN A 62 0.41 17.60 8.45
CA GLN A 62 0.04 17.61 9.87
C GLN A 62 0.69 16.44 10.61
N PRO A 63 2.02 16.46 10.83
CA PRO A 63 2.77 15.31 11.35
C PRO A 63 2.35 14.89 12.76
N ASN A 64 1.73 15.78 13.53
CA ASN A 64 1.27 15.51 14.90
C ASN A 64 -0.19 15.02 14.97
N PHE A 65 -0.90 14.92 13.85
CA PHE A 65 -2.28 14.47 13.83
C PHE A 65 -2.37 12.95 13.61
N ALA A 66 -3.06 12.27 14.53
CA ALA A 66 -3.30 10.82 14.43
C ALA A 66 -4.25 10.52 13.27
N SER A 67 -3.71 9.92 12.21
CA SER A 67 -4.46 9.57 11.00
C SER A 67 -4.85 8.10 11.00
N PRO A 68 -6.14 7.76 10.74
CA PRO A 68 -6.58 6.37 10.72
C PRO A 68 -6.11 5.65 9.45
N VAL A 69 -5.58 4.44 9.63
CA VAL A 69 -5.14 3.54 8.58
C VAL A 69 -5.88 2.22 8.69
N ARG A 70 -6.38 1.74 7.56
CA ARG A 70 -7.06 0.47 7.35
C ARG A 70 -6.16 -0.41 6.49
N LEU A 71 -5.84 -1.59 7.00
CA LEU A 71 -5.05 -2.56 6.25
C LEU A 71 -5.86 -3.07 5.04
N ILE A 72 -5.26 -3.02 3.86
CA ILE A 72 -5.86 -3.52 2.60
C ILE A 72 -5.90 -5.06 2.60
N GLY A 73 -6.92 -5.62 1.95
CA GLY A 73 -6.96 -7.04 1.58
C GLY A 73 -7.37 -7.99 2.69
N LEU A 74 -7.77 -7.50 3.87
CA LEU A 74 -8.19 -8.36 4.96
C LEU A 74 -9.40 -7.84 5.74
N ASP A 75 -10.14 -8.79 6.31
CA ASP A 75 -11.22 -8.55 7.26
C ASP A 75 -10.96 -9.29 8.57
N ALA A 76 -10.53 -8.57 9.60
CA ALA A 76 -10.34 -9.09 10.95
C ALA A 76 -11.65 -9.11 11.74
N PRO A 77 -11.82 -10.00 12.74
CA PRO A 77 -12.97 -9.99 13.66
C PRO A 77 -13.18 -8.64 14.35
N ASP A 78 -14.43 -8.32 14.68
CA ASP A 78 -14.77 -7.15 15.50
C ASP A 78 -14.24 -7.32 16.93
N LEU A 79 -13.88 -6.24 17.64
CA LEU A 79 -13.41 -6.34 19.02
C LEU A 79 -14.45 -6.98 19.96
N ARG A 80 -15.74 -6.86 19.64
CA ARG A 80 -16.84 -7.50 20.38
C ARG A 80 -16.95 -9.00 20.09
N GLN A 81 -16.28 -9.49 19.04
CA GLN A 81 -16.33 -10.88 18.60
C GLN A 81 -15.27 -11.70 19.34
N ASN A 82 -15.56 -12.03 20.60
CA ASN A 82 -14.63 -12.69 21.51
C ASN A 82 -14.42 -14.19 21.20
N PRO A 83 -13.18 -14.71 21.36
CA PRO A 83 -11.95 -13.99 21.71
C PRO A 83 -11.22 -13.37 20.50
N TRP A 84 -11.66 -13.70 19.29
CA TRP A 84 -10.88 -13.49 18.06
C TRP A 84 -10.57 -12.02 17.74
N GLY A 85 -11.45 -11.08 18.12
CA GLY A 85 -11.22 -9.64 17.92
C GLY A 85 -10.01 -9.12 18.69
N ASP A 86 -9.92 -9.47 19.98
CA ASP A 86 -8.81 -9.06 20.83
C ASP A 86 -7.50 -9.77 20.46
N GLU A 87 -7.57 -11.07 20.13
CA GLU A 87 -6.40 -11.82 19.64
C GLU A 87 -5.82 -11.20 18.37
N ALA A 88 -6.69 -10.77 17.43
CA ALA A 88 -6.24 -10.14 16.21
C ALA A 88 -5.59 -8.77 16.45
N ARG A 89 -6.15 -7.95 17.35
CA ARG A 89 -5.54 -6.67 17.75
C ARG A 89 -4.17 -6.87 18.39
N GLN A 90 -4.07 -7.79 19.36
CA GLN A 90 -2.82 -8.11 20.05
C GLN A 90 -1.76 -8.66 19.08
N SER A 91 -2.16 -9.48 18.11
CA SER A 91 -1.23 -9.95 17.09
C SER A 91 -0.67 -8.82 16.25
N LEU A 92 -1.49 -7.85 15.82
CA LEU A 92 -1.02 -6.72 15.03
C LEU A 92 -0.07 -5.83 15.86
N GLU A 93 -0.43 -5.56 17.11
CA GLU A 93 0.41 -4.82 18.05
C GLU A 93 1.77 -5.48 18.28
N LYS A 94 1.78 -6.81 18.46
CA LYS A 94 3.02 -7.59 18.60
C LYS A 94 3.88 -7.55 17.35
N LEU A 95 3.28 -7.65 16.16
CA LEU A 95 4.01 -7.58 14.89
C LEU A 95 4.64 -6.20 14.65
N ILE A 96 3.99 -5.14 15.12
CA ILE A 96 4.51 -3.77 15.04
C ILE A 96 5.63 -3.55 16.06
N GLY A 97 5.51 -4.14 17.25
CA GLY A 97 6.42 -3.93 18.38
C GLY A 97 5.98 -2.81 19.33
N GLY A 98 4.69 -2.43 19.31
CA GLY A 98 4.11 -1.40 20.19
C GLY A 98 3.99 0.00 19.56
N VAL A 99 3.73 1.01 20.40
CA VAL A 99 3.56 2.42 20.00
C VAL A 99 4.90 3.07 19.65
N GLU A 100 4.85 4.20 18.93
CA GLU A 100 6.01 4.98 18.44
C GLU A 100 6.94 4.24 17.46
N GLN A 101 6.65 2.98 17.17
CA GLN A 101 7.39 2.19 16.20
C GLN A 101 7.21 2.74 14.79
N SER A 102 8.31 2.83 14.05
CA SER A 102 8.28 3.17 12.64
C SER A 102 7.80 2.00 11.80
N ILE A 103 6.84 2.27 10.91
CA ILE A 103 6.32 1.36 9.90
C ILE A 103 6.29 2.07 8.56
N LYS A 104 6.31 1.29 7.47
CA LYS A 104 6.16 1.81 6.13
C LYS A 104 4.76 1.49 5.62
N LEU A 105 4.02 2.52 5.22
CA LEU A 105 2.76 2.38 4.50
C LEU A 105 3.07 2.32 3.02
N GLU A 106 2.52 1.34 2.33
CA GLU A 106 2.53 1.23 0.88
C GLU A 106 1.11 1.35 0.35
N PHE A 107 0.88 2.31 -0.54
CA PHE A 107 -0.43 2.54 -1.13
C PHE A 107 -0.65 1.65 -2.37
N ASP A 108 -1.89 1.63 -2.83
CA ASP A 108 -2.32 0.96 -4.06
C ASP A 108 -3.16 1.97 -4.86
N ILE A 109 -3.92 1.51 -5.86
CA ILE A 109 -4.72 2.38 -6.76
C ILE A 109 -5.58 3.40 -6.00
N GLU A 110 -6.27 2.97 -4.93
CA GLU A 110 -7.03 3.84 -4.03
C GLU A 110 -6.38 3.91 -2.65
N ASN A 111 -6.08 5.12 -2.18
CA ASN A 111 -5.44 5.36 -0.88
C ASN A 111 -6.42 5.75 0.24
N LYS A 112 -7.72 5.87 -0.06
CA LYS A 112 -8.76 6.27 0.89
C LYS A 112 -10.02 5.45 0.70
N ASP A 113 -10.67 5.08 1.80
CA ASP A 113 -12.01 4.48 1.75
C ASP A 113 -13.12 5.53 1.90
N LYS A 114 -14.38 5.09 1.79
CA LYS A 114 -15.58 5.94 1.92
C LYS A 114 -15.70 6.65 3.27
N LEU A 115 -14.98 6.19 4.30
CA LEU A 115 -14.95 6.79 5.63
C LEU A 115 -13.75 7.73 5.82
N GLY A 116 -12.97 7.97 4.76
CA GLY A 116 -11.77 8.83 4.80
C GLY A 116 -10.54 8.17 5.43
N ARG A 117 -10.60 6.88 5.77
CA ARG A 117 -9.45 6.17 6.33
C ARG A 117 -8.44 5.90 5.24
N THR A 118 -7.17 6.05 5.56
CA THR A 118 -6.07 5.68 4.67
C THR A 118 -6.07 4.18 4.43
N LEU A 119 -6.07 3.75 3.17
CA LEU A 119 -5.90 2.35 2.77
C LEU A 119 -4.43 2.08 2.50
N ALA A 120 -3.82 1.11 3.20
CA ALA A 120 -2.43 0.76 2.96
C ALA A 120 -2.11 -0.72 3.19
N TYR A 121 -1.06 -1.19 2.52
CA TYR A 121 -0.27 -2.34 2.94
C TYR A 121 0.79 -1.87 3.94
N VAL A 122 0.89 -2.54 5.09
CA VAL A 122 1.77 -2.14 6.18
C VAL A 122 2.99 -3.03 6.21
N TRP A 123 4.17 -2.40 6.21
CA TRP A 123 5.45 -3.07 6.25
C TRP A 123 6.23 -2.70 7.51
N LYS A 124 6.87 -3.70 8.12
CA LYS A 124 7.83 -3.56 9.21
C LYS A 124 8.97 -4.54 8.96
N ASP A 125 10.22 -4.07 8.98
CA ASP A 125 11.40 -4.93 8.83
C ASP A 125 11.32 -5.89 7.62
N ASN A 126 10.87 -5.36 6.48
CA ASN A 126 10.65 -6.09 5.22
C ASN A 126 9.56 -7.18 5.26
N GLN A 127 8.76 -7.23 6.32
CA GLN A 127 7.63 -8.11 6.50
C GLN A 127 6.31 -7.37 6.19
N LEU A 128 5.47 -7.97 5.34
CA LEU A 128 4.13 -7.48 5.04
C LEU A 128 3.17 -7.90 6.17
N LEU A 129 2.76 -6.97 7.02
CA LEU A 129 1.95 -7.28 8.20
C LEU A 129 0.55 -7.77 7.83
N ASN A 130 -0.03 -7.26 6.72
CA ASN A 130 -1.31 -7.73 6.19
C ASN A 130 -1.28 -9.25 5.95
N GLU A 131 -0.19 -9.75 5.36
CA GLU A 131 0.00 -11.19 5.14
C GLU A 131 0.16 -11.94 6.45
N GLN A 132 0.92 -11.40 7.41
CA GLN A 132 1.14 -12.09 8.68
C GLN A 132 -0.14 -12.26 9.49
N ILE A 133 -1.01 -11.25 9.51
CA ILE A 133 -2.31 -11.33 10.17
C ILE A 133 -3.15 -12.45 9.56
N VAL A 134 -3.24 -12.51 8.23
CA VAL A 134 -3.98 -13.56 7.53
C VAL A 134 -3.33 -14.94 7.74
N LYS A 135 -2.00 -15.04 7.62
CA LYS A 135 -1.23 -16.28 7.77
C LYS A 135 -1.33 -16.89 9.16
N GLN A 136 -1.44 -16.05 10.19
CA GLN A 136 -1.63 -16.48 11.58
C GLN A 136 -3.10 -16.74 11.92
N GLY A 137 -4.03 -16.54 10.97
CA GLY A 137 -5.45 -16.81 11.16
C GLY A 137 -6.17 -15.74 11.97
N TYR A 138 -5.67 -14.51 12.02
CA TYR A 138 -6.30 -13.40 12.77
C TYR A 138 -7.18 -12.51 11.88
N GLY A 139 -7.36 -12.87 10.62
CA GLY A 139 -8.29 -12.22 9.70
C GLY A 139 -8.52 -13.07 8.47
N LEU A 140 -9.63 -12.80 7.79
CA LEU A 140 -9.94 -13.38 6.48
C LEU A 140 -9.28 -12.53 5.39
N PHE A 141 -8.79 -13.17 4.33
CA PHE A 141 -8.47 -12.47 3.09
C PHE A 141 -9.77 -11.99 2.44
N VAL A 142 -9.82 -10.71 2.05
CA VAL A 142 -10.94 -10.12 1.29
C VAL A 142 -10.36 -9.18 0.23
N GLY A 143 -10.35 -9.63 -1.03
CA GLY A 143 -10.01 -8.79 -2.18
C GLY A 143 -11.03 -7.66 -2.36
N ARG A 144 -10.55 -6.43 -2.61
CA ARG A 144 -11.40 -5.25 -2.78
C ARG A 144 -10.84 -4.36 -3.89
N SER A 145 -11.47 -4.43 -5.07
CA SER A 145 -11.13 -3.56 -6.19
C SER A 145 -11.24 -2.08 -5.80
N PRO A 146 -10.34 -1.21 -6.32
CA PRO A 146 -9.27 -1.52 -7.27
C PRO A 146 -7.97 -2.01 -6.61
N ASN A 147 -7.90 -2.18 -5.28
CA ASN A 147 -6.67 -2.54 -4.58
C ASN A 147 -6.48 -4.06 -4.50
N HIS A 148 -5.60 -4.60 -5.32
CA HIS A 148 -5.40 -6.05 -5.47
C HIS A 148 -3.92 -6.47 -5.58
N LYS A 149 -2.98 -5.55 -5.35
CA LYS A 149 -1.53 -5.78 -5.53
C LYS A 149 -0.99 -7.04 -4.84
N TYR A 150 -1.52 -7.40 -3.67
CA TYR A 150 -1.07 -8.58 -2.90
C TYR A 150 -2.12 -9.68 -2.73
N ASP A 151 -3.20 -9.68 -3.51
CA ASP A 151 -4.32 -10.62 -3.32
C ASP A 151 -3.89 -12.08 -3.36
N GLN A 152 -3.10 -12.50 -4.36
CA GLN A 152 -2.60 -13.87 -4.42
C GLN A 152 -1.71 -14.24 -3.23
N ARG A 153 -0.95 -13.28 -2.68
CA ARG A 153 -0.09 -13.52 -1.51
C ARG A 153 -0.94 -13.72 -0.25
N LEU A 154 -1.96 -12.89 -0.06
CA LEU A 154 -2.90 -12.99 1.05
C LEU A 154 -3.78 -14.25 0.95
N GLU A 155 -4.22 -14.62 -0.24
CA GLU A 155 -4.97 -15.84 -0.48
C GLU A 155 -4.17 -17.09 -0.08
N ARG A 156 -2.91 -17.20 -0.52
CA ARG A 156 -2.01 -18.30 -0.12
C ARG A 156 -1.78 -18.31 1.39
N ALA A 157 -1.63 -17.14 2.02
CA ALA A 157 -1.51 -17.03 3.48
C ALA A 157 -2.76 -17.56 4.20
N GLN A 158 -3.96 -17.28 3.67
CA GLN A 158 -5.21 -17.80 4.23
C GLN A 158 -5.31 -19.32 4.07
N GLN A 159 -4.97 -19.85 2.89
CA GLN A 159 -4.94 -21.30 2.66
C GLN A 159 -4.02 -22.00 3.66
N TRP A 160 -2.84 -21.43 3.91
CA TRP A 160 -1.92 -21.91 4.93
C TRP A 160 -2.54 -21.89 6.34
N ALA A 161 -3.17 -20.78 6.73
CA ALA A 161 -3.80 -20.65 8.05
C ALA A 161 -4.91 -21.68 8.26
N ARG A 162 -5.69 -21.98 7.21
CA ARG A 162 -6.74 -23.01 7.22
C ARG A 162 -6.17 -24.41 7.42
N ILE A 163 -5.19 -24.80 6.59
CA ILE A 163 -4.56 -26.13 6.66
C ILE A 163 -3.92 -26.35 8.03
N MET A 164 -3.27 -25.32 8.57
CA MET A 164 -2.58 -25.38 9.85
C MET A 164 -3.50 -25.14 11.07
N GLY A 165 -4.81 -24.94 10.87
CA GLY A 165 -5.78 -24.71 11.93
C GLY A 165 -5.42 -23.53 12.84
N LYS A 166 -4.99 -22.40 12.27
CA LYS A 166 -4.52 -21.22 13.02
C LYS A 166 -5.64 -20.23 13.31
N GLY A 167 -5.57 -19.57 14.48
CA GLY A 167 -6.48 -18.49 14.87
C GLY A 167 -7.96 -18.87 14.72
N ILE A 168 -8.68 -18.12 13.88
CA ILE A 168 -10.10 -18.36 13.55
C ILE A 168 -10.38 -19.75 12.96
N TRP A 169 -9.37 -20.44 12.45
CA TRP A 169 -9.46 -21.80 11.89
C TRP A 169 -9.11 -22.91 12.90
N ASN A 170 -8.88 -22.57 14.17
CA ASN A 170 -8.53 -23.56 15.19
C ASN A 170 -9.63 -24.62 15.34
N PRO A 171 -9.37 -25.92 15.14
CA PRO A 171 -10.40 -26.96 15.19
C PRO A 171 -11.03 -27.11 16.58
N LYS A 172 -10.33 -26.71 17.65
CA LYS A 172 -10.86 -26.76 19.02
C LYS A 172 -11.78 -25.57 19.33
N ASN A 173 -11.55 -24.43 18.69
CA ASN A 173 -12.35 -23.22 18.89
C ASN A 173 -12.44 -22.39 17.59
N PRO A 174 -13.15 -22.89 16.58
CA PRO A 174 -13.23 -22.20 15.30
C PRO A 174 -14.19 -21.03 15.40
N MET A 175 -13.88 -19.95 14.69
CA MET A 175 -14.81 -18.83 14.55
C MET A 175 -15.94 -19.25 13.61
N ARG A 176 -17.16 -19.34 14.16
CA ARG A 176 -18.34 -19.83 13.42
C ARG A 176 -19.02 -18.79 12.55
N GLN A 177 -18.81 -17.51 12.86
CA GLN A 177 -19.41 -16.38 12.16
C GLN A 177 -18.30 -15.52 11.57
N THR A 178 -18.41 -15.14 10.31
CA THR A 178 -17.43 -14.25 9.69
C THR A 178 -17.50 -12.84 10.28
N PRO A 179 -16.42 -12.04 10.20
CA PRO A 179 -16.44 -10.68 10.72
C PRO A 179 -17.51 -9.79 10.04
N ALA A 180 -17.77 -10.01 8.75
CA ALA A 180 -18.80 -9.30 8.01
C ALA A 180 -20.21 -9.64 8.52
N GLU A 181 -20.52 -10.93 8.70
CA GLU A 181 -21.80 -11.39 9.27
C GLU A 181 -22.00 -10.87 10.70
N PHE A 182 -20.97 -10.95 11.55
CA PHE A 182 -21.04 -10.45 12.92
C PHE A 182 -21.39 -8.96 12.95
N ARG A 183 -20.72 -8.14 12.13
CA ARG A 183 -21.03 -6.70 12.04
C ARG A 183 -22.41 -6.41 11.48
N PHE A 184 -22.93 -7.25 10.58
CA PHE A 184 -24.27 -7.10 10.05
C PHE A 184 -25.34 -7.35 11.12
N LEU A 185 -25.18 -8.39 11.94
CA LEU A 185 -26.15 -8.72 13.00
C LEU A 185 -26.08 -7.80 14.23
N ASN A 186 -24.95 -7.14 14.46
CA ASN A 186 -24.70 -6.30 15.65
C ASN A 186 -24.53 -4.82 15.31
N ARG A 187 -25.26 -4.35 14.29
CA ARG A 187 -25.33 -2.95 13.85
C ARG A 187 -26.36 -2.16 14.63
#